data_AF-A0A450WSP8-F1
#
_entry.id   AF-A0A450WSP8-F1
#
_cell.length_a   1.000
_cell.length_b   1.000
_cell.length_c   1.000
_cell.angle_alpha   90.00
_cell.angle_beta   90.00
_cell.angle_gamma   90.00
#
_symmetry.space_group_name_H-M   'P 1'
#
loop_
_entity.id
_entity.type
_entity.pdbx_description
1 polymer ?
#
loop_
_entity_poly.entity_id
_entity_poly.type
_entity_poly.pdbx_seq_one_letter_code
_entity_poly.pdbx_strand_id
1 'polypeptide(L)' 'MTPYEKLKSLPNAEDYLKPGVTFEDLDATAFAISDNESAQNMNKAKRKLFQTIHEQVNQTT' A
#
# COMPACT_ATOMS: atom_id res chain seq x y z
N MET A 1 -7.28 2.19 12.07
CA MET A 1 -5.95 2.17 12.67
C MET A 1 -5.08 1.18 11.93
N THR A 2 -4.10 1.67 11.19
CA THR A 2 -3.09 0.87 10.48
C THR A 2 -1.96 0.48 11.43
N PRO A 3 -1.12 -0.52 11.08
CA PRO A 3 0.06 -0.86 11.88
C PRO A 3 1.02 0.33 12.10
N TYR A 4 1.13 1.23 11.11
CA TYR A 4 1.93 2.45 11.22
C TYR A 4 1.35 3.41 12.29
N GLU A 5 0.04 3.68 12.22
CA GLU A 5 -0.63 4.52 13.22
C GLU A 5 -0.50 3.92 14.63
N LYS A 6 -0.54 2.58 14.73
CA LYS A 6 -0.31 1.89 15.99
C LYS A 6 1.12 2.10 16.51
N LEU A 7 2.14 1.96 15.66
CA LEU A 7 3.54 2.22 16.02
C LEU A 7 3.71 3.65 16.54
N LYS A 8 3.18 4.64 15.81
CA LYS A 8 3.27 6.06 16.18
C LYS A 8 2.56 6.40 17.49
N SER A 9 1.57 5.60 17.91
CA SER A 9 0.85 5.78 19.17
C SER A 9 1.58 5.28 20.42
N LEU A 10 2.72 4.59 20.27
CA LEU A 10 3.49 4.04 21.40
C LEU A 10 4.30 5.13 22.12
N PRO A 11 4.53 5.00 23.44
CA PRO A 11 5.50 5.84 24.13
C PRO A 11 6.89 5.58 23.55
N ASN A 12 7.68 6.65 23.37
CA ASN A 12 9.02 6.62 22.79
C ASN A 12 9.06 5.91 21.41
N ALA A 13 8.04 6.11 20.58
CA ALA A 13 7.94 5.46 19.27
C ALA A 13 9.16 5.71 18.36
N GLU A 14 9.85 6.84 18.55
CA GLU A 14 11.07 7.22 17.84
C GLU A 14 12.24 6.24 18.08
N ASP A 15 12.32 5.62 19.26
CA ASP A 15 13.39 4.67 19.62
C ASP A 15 13.33 3.38 18.78
N TYR A 16 12.19 3.10 18.16
CA TYR A 16 12.00 1.94 17.28
C TYR A 16 12.31 2.25 15.82
N LEU A 17 12.60 3.51 15.47
CA LEU A 17 12.97 3.90 14.12
C LEU A 17 14.40 3.49 13.81
N LYS A 18 14.66 3.23 12.52
CA LYS A 18 16.03 3.03 12.04
C LYS A 18 16.80 4.35 12.15
N PRO A 19 18.12 4.31 12.40
CA PRO A 19 18.94 5.52 12.38
C PRO A 19 18.75 6.32 11.08
N GLY A 20 18.46 7.61 11.20
CA GLY A 20 18.24 8.51 10.06
C GLY A 20 16.85 8.43 9.41
N VAL A 21 15.90 7.67 9.97
CA VAL A 21 14.49 7.69 9.54
C VAL A 21 13.68 8.48 10.56
N THR A 22 12.82 9.39 10.08
CA THR A 22 11.91 10.15 10.95
C THR A 22 10.44 9.79 10.70
N PHE A 23 9.55 10.17 11.62
CA PHE A 23 8.11 9.99 11.41
C PHE A 23 7.58 10.88 10.30
N GLU A 24 8.20 12.02 10.00
CA GLU A 24 7.82 12.88 8.88
C GLU A 24 8.02 12.18 7.53
N ASP A 25 9.15 11.46 7.36
CA ASP A 25 9.41 10.67 6.15
C ASP A 25 8.38 9.54 5.98
N LEU A 26 8.04 8.90 7.11
CA LEU A 26 7.04 7.82 7.15
C LEU A 26 5.63 8.35 6.91
N ASP A 27 5.27 9.51 7.46
CA ASP A 27 3.99 10.19 7.23
C ASP A 27 3.80 10.53 5.76
N ALA A 28 4.83 11.11 5.12
CA ALA A 28 4.79 11.42 3.70
C ALA A 28 4.48 10.18 2.85
N THR A 29 5.02 9.02 3.23
CA THR A 29 4.75 7.74 2.57
C THR A 29 3.36 7.21 2.89
N ALA A 30 2.97 7.20 4.17
CA ALA A 30 1.70 6.64 4.64
C ALA A 30 0.48 7.41 4.10
N PHE A 31 0.61 8.74 3.94
CA PHE A 31 -0.46 9.59 3.45
C PHE A 31 -0.39 9.89 1.95
N ALA A 32 0.58 9.33 1.22
CA ALA A 32 0.70 9.52 -0.23
C ALA A 32 -0.52 8.99 -1.01
N ILE A 33 -1.17 7.94 -0.52
CA ILE A 33 -2.32 7.31 -1.16
C ILE A 33 -3.31 6.91 -0.06
N SER A 34 -4.58 7.27 -0.20
CA SER A 34 -5.61 6.84 0.76
C SER A 34 -5.90 5.33 0.66
N ASP A 35 -6.45 4.74 1.72
CA ASP A 35 -6.86 3.33 1.72
C ASP A 35 -7.86 3.02 0.59
N ASN A 36 -8.77 3.96 0.32
CA ASN A 36 -9.76 3.83 -0.75
C ASN A 36 -9.12 3.84 -2.14
N GLU A 37 -8.17 4.74 -2.38
CA GLU A 37 -7.43 4.80 -3.63
C GLU A 37 -6.58 3.54 -3.83
N SER A 38 -5.94 3.05 -2.76
CA SER A 38 -5.20 1.78 -2.77
C SER A 38 -6.11 0.60 -3.14
N ALA A 39 -7.30 0.51 -2.53
CA ALA A 39 -8.28 -0.52 -2.85
C ALA A 39 -8.77 -0.42 -4.31
N GLN A 40 -9.03 0.80 -4.80
CA GLN A 40 -9.41 1.03 -6.19
C GLN A 40 -8.29 0.62 -7.16
N ASN A 41 -7.04 0.99 -6.88
CA ASN A 41 -5.89 0.65 -7.70
C ASN A 41 -5.65 -0.87 -7.75
N MET A 42 -5.76 -1.56 -6.62
CA MET A 42 -5.71 -3.02 -6.57
C MET A 42 -6.80 -3.65 -7.44
N ASN A 43 -8.04 -3.19 -7.32
CA ASN A 43 -9.15 -3.74 -8.10
C ASN A 43 -9.00 -3.45 -9.60
N LYS A 44 -8.49 -2.27 -9.98
CA LYS A 44 -8.15 -1.95 -11.38
C LYS A 44 -7.08 -2.90 -11.92
N ALA A 45 -6.00 -3.12 -11.17
CA ALA A 45 -4.93 -4.03 -11.56
C ALA A 45 -5.42 -5.48 -11.70
N LYS A 46 -6.22 -5.96 -10.72
CA LYS A 46 -6.84 -7.29 -10.78
C LYS A 46 -7.70 -7.47 -12.03
N ARG A 47 -8.59 -6.52 -12.33
CA ARG A 47 -9.44 -6.59 -13.53
C ARG A 47 -8.61 -6.66 -14.82
N LYS A 48 -7.57 -5.82 -14.93
CA LYS A 48 -6.67 -5.83 -16.09
C LYS A 48 -5.97 -7.18 -16.24
N LEU A 49 -5.46 -7.75 -15.15
CA LEU A 49 -4.82 -9.06 -15.15
C LEU A 49 -5.77 -10.15 -15.64
N PHE A 50 -6.99 -10.22 -15.09
CA PHE A 50 -7.96 -11.24 -15.49
C PHE A 50 -8.42 -11.09 -16.93
N GLN A 51 -8.57 -9.87 -17.43
CA GLN A 51 -8.85 -9.62 -18.84
C GLN A 51 -7.75 -10.17 -19.74
N THR A 52 -6.47 -9.88 -19.42
CA THR A 52 -5.33 -10.38 -20.20
C THR A 52 -5.27 -11.91 -20.19
N ILE A 53 -5.48 -12.55 -19.04
CA ILE A 53 -5.50 -14.03 -18.95
C ILE A 53 -6.64 -14.61 -19.80
N HIS A 54 -7.85 -14.04 -19.71
CA HIS A 54 -8.99 -14.52 -20.48
C HIS A 54 -8.79 -14.34 -22.00
N GLU A 55 -8.25 -13.20 -22.44
CA GLU A 55 -7.95 -12.96 -23.85
C GLU A 55 -6.91 -13.94 -24.40
N GLN A 56 -5.87 -14.28 -23.61
CA GLN A 56 -4.86 -15.27 -24.00
C GLN A 56 -5.45 -16.67 -24.16
N VAL A 57 -6.33 -17.10 -23.25
CA VAL A 57 -7.00 -18.40 -23.33
C VAL A 57 -7.82 -18.51 -24.62
N ASN A 58 -8.57 -17.48 -24.99
CA ASN A 58 -9.42 -17.48 -26.17
C ASN A 58 -8.65 -17.41 -27.50
N GLN A 59 -7.38 -16.98 -27.51
CA GLN A 59 -6.54 -16.95 -28.71
C GLN A 59 -5.85 -18.29 -29.01
N THR A 60 -5.86 -19.23 -28.05
CA THR A 60 -5.17 -20.53 -28.17
C THR A 60 -6.12 -21.67 -28.57
N THR A 61 -7.39 -21.35 -28.84
CA THR A 61 -8.46 -22.28 -29.25
C THR A 61 -8.96 -21.88 -30.63
#